data_AF-A0A9W3XA64-F1
#
_entry.id   AF-A0A9W3XA64-F1
#
_cell.length_a   1.000
_cell.length_b   1.000
_cell.length_c   1.000
_cell.angle_alpha   90.00
_cell.angle_beta   90.00
_cell.angle_gamma   90.00
#
_symmetry.space_group_name_H-M   'P 1'
#
loop_
_entity.id
_entity.type
_entity.pdbx_description
1 polymer ?
#
loop_
_entity_poly.entity_id
_entity_poly.type
_entity_poly.pdbx_seq_one_letter_code
_entity_poly.pdbx_strand_id
1 'polypeptide(L)'
;MLEGWFSWFIVLWTVILLGLMSIGGYFMFRKFLKRLPKEDGMSILDWEEHYINKTRHLWADEQKQLLEELVSPVPELFRDVAKSKIAGKIGELALQENASRITQDLIIKGYIIATPKRDHKFLIKKLQEKKIDYSNYQSLLAK
;
A
#
# COMPACT_ATOMS: atom_id res chain seq x y z
N MET A 1 -9.51 40.23 -36.53
CA MET A 1 -10.25 39.01 -36.17
C MET A 1 -9.26 37.87 -36.12
N LEU A 2 -9.38 36.97 -35.15
CA LEU A 2 -8.58 35.74 -35.09
C LEU A 2 -9.00 34.85 -36.27
N GLU A 3 -8.44 35.08 -37.47
CA GLU A 3 -8.69 34.29 -38.66
C GLU A 3 -7.43 33.56 -39.12
N GLY A 4 -7.59 32.28 -39.49
CA GLY A 4 -6.52 31.43 -39.98
C GLY A 4 -6.11 30.31 -39.02
N TRP A 5 -5.06 29.57 -39.42
CA TRP A 5 -4.54 28.38 -38.75
C TRP A 5 -4.21 28.59 -37.26
N PHE A 6 -3.89 29.81 -36.85
CA PHE A 6 -3.59 30.17 -35.46
C PHE A 6 -4.83 30.07 -34.54
N SER A 7 -6.03 30.40 -35.03
CA SER A 7 -7.27 30.25 -34.27
C SER A 7 -7.58 28.77 -34.03
N TRP A 8 -7.41 27.94 -35.06
CA TRP A 8 -7.56 26.48 -34.94
C TRP A 8 -6.52 25.88 -33.99
N PHE A 9 -5.28 26.40 -33.99
CA PHE A 9 -4.25 26.04 -33.03
C PHE A 9 -4.67 26.36 -31.58
N ILE A 10 -5.22 27.55 -31.31
CA ILE A 10 -5.70 27.93 -29.97
C ILE A 10 -6.85 27.01 -29.52
N VAL A 11 -7.82 26.73 -30.40
CA VAL A 11 -8.95 25.83 -30.11
C VAL A 11 -8.43 24.42 -29.78
N LEU A 12 -7.54 23.88 -30.61
CA LEU A 12 -6.90 22.58 -30.39
C LEU A 12 -6.19 22.53 -29.03
N TRP A 13 -5.37 23.54 -28.72
CA TRP A 13 -4.64 23.61 -27.46
C TRP A 13 -5.56 23.74 -26.26
N THR A 14 -6.67 24.46 -26.38
CA THR A 14 -7.67 24.57 -25.30
C THR A 14 -8.27 23.20 -24.99
N VAL A 15 -8.63 22.43 -26.01
CA VAL A 15 -9.15 21.06 -25.84
C VAL A 15 -8.09 20.14 -25.24
N ILE A 16 -6.83 20.22 -25.69
CA ILE A 16 -5.72 19.44 -25.13
C ILE A 16 -5.51 19.77 -23.66
N LEU A 17 -5.42 21.05 -23.30
CA LEU A 17 -5.20 21.49 -21.91
C LEU A 17 -6.37 21.08 -21.01
N LEU A 18 -7.60 21.24 -21.47
CA LEU A 18 -8.79 20.82 -20.71
C LEU A 18 -8.82 19.29 -20.55
N GLY A 19 -8.42 18.53 -21.57
CA GLY A 19 -8.25 17.09 -21.51
C GLY A 19 -7.19 16.67 -20.49
N LEU A 20 -5.98 17.25 -20.56
CA LEU A 20 -4.89 16.97 -19.61
C LEU A 20 -5.28 17.33 -18.17
N MET A 21 -5.94 18.48 -17.96
CA MET A 21 -6.42 18.91 -16.65
C MET A 21 -7.50 17.97 -16.11
N SER A 22 -8.42 17.50 -16.97
CA SER A 22 -9.46 16.54 -16.58
C SER A 22 -8.87 15.17 -16.20
N ILE A 23 -7.90 14.68 -16.98
CA ILE A 23 -7.19 13.42 -16.68
C ILE A 23 -6.41 13.55 -15.37
N GLY A 24 -5.62 14.61 -15.21
CA GLY A 24 -4.88 14.88 -13.98
C GLY A 24 -5.79 15.01 -12.77
N GLY A 25 -6.89 15.75 -12.92
CA GLY A 25 -7.96 15.88 -11.93
C GLY A 25 -8.55 14.53 -11.53
N TYR A 26 -8.87 13.67 -12.48
CA TYR A 26 -9.40 12.32 -12.22
C TYR A 26 -8.45 11.46 -11.37
N PHE A 27 -7.15 11.45 -11.69
CA PHE A 27 -6.16 10.69 -10.89
C PHE A 27 -6.02 11.23 -9.47
N MET A 28 -5.97 12.56 -9.31
CA MET A 28 -5.90 13.20 -8.01
C MET A 28 -7.16 12.96 -7.20
N PHE A 29 -8.34 13.03 -7.82
CA PHE A 29 -9.62 12.80 -7.15
C PHE A 29 -9.74 11.35 -6.66
N ARG A 30 -9.34 10.36 -7.46
CA ARG A 30 -9.30 8.95 -7.02
C ARG A 30 -8.37 8.76 -5.81
N LYS A 31 -7.21 9.43 -5.79
CA LYS A 31 -6.28 9.39 -4.64
C LYS A 31 -6.87 10.09 -3.41
N PHE A 32 -7.57 11.21 -3.63
CA PHE A 32 -8.24 11.98 -2.60
C PHE A 32 -9.36 11.19 -1.92
N LEU A 33 -10.19 10.46 -2.68
CA LEU A 33 -11.25 9.59 -2.12
C LEU A 33 -10.74 8.56 -1.11
N LYS A 34 -9.47 8.12 -1.22
CA LYS A 34 -8.86 7.19 -0.25
C LYS A 34 -8.51 7.82 1.09
N ARG A 35 -8.37 9.15 1.12
CA ARG A 35 -8.06 9.93 2.33
C ARG A 35 -9.31 10.47 3.02
N LEU A 36 -10.47 10.39 2.36
CA LEU A 36 -11.70 10.79 3.00
C LEU A 36 -12.00 9.87 4.19
N PRO A 37 -12.51 10.43 5.30
CA PRO A 37 -13.00 9.63 6.40
C PRO A 37 -14.12 8.71 5.92
N LYS A 38 -14.15 7.49 6.46
CA LYS A 38 -15.26 6.55 6.24
C LYS A 38 -16.42 6.89 7.17
N GLU A 39 -17.42 6.01 7.22
CA GLU A 39 -18.61 6.16 8.08
C GLU A 39 -18.26 6.33 9.57
N ASP A 40 -17.10 5.82 9.99
CA ASP A 40 -16.57 5.91 11.36
C ASP A 40 -15.78 7.20 11.63
N GLY A 41 -15.67 8.11 10.65
CA GLY A 41 -14.91 9.34 10.77
C GLY A 41 -13.40 9.20 10.58
N MET A 42 -12.89 7.98 10.34
CA MET A 42 -11.46 7.69 10.20
C MET A 42 -11.13 7.31 8.76
N SER A 43 -10.00 7.80 8.23
CA SER A 43 -9.50 7.36 6.93
C SER A 43 -8.79 6.00 7.05
N ILE A 44 -8.48 5.40 5.90
CA ILE A 44 -7.70 4.15 5.86
C ILE A 44 -6.31 4.35 6.50
N LEU A 45 -5.70 5.52 6.28
CA LEU A 45 -4.38 5.83 6.82
C LEU A 45 -4.43 6.00 8.33
N ASP A 46 -5.50 6.60 8.86
CA ASP A 46 -5.65 6.79 10.31
C ASP A 46 -5.82 5.43 11.01
N TRP A 47 -6.52 4.48 10.39
CA TRP A 47 -6.61 3.11 10.89
C TRP A 47 -5.27 2.37 10.84
N GLU A 48 -4.51 2.50 9.75
CA GLU A 48 -3.15 1.94 9.66
C GLU A 48 -2.27 2.45 10.81
N GLU A 49 -2.26 3.77 11.03
CA GLU A 49 -1.52 4.39 12.13
C GLU A 49 -2.02 3.96 13.51
N HIS A 50 -3.33 3.85 13.69
CA HIS A 50 -3.94 3.37 14.93
C HIS A 50 -3.42 1.98 15.30
N TYR A 51 -3.43 1.03 14.36
CA TYR A 51 -2.98 -0.34 14.60
C TYR A 51 -1.48 -0.43 14.85
N ILE A 52 -0.66 0.36 14.13
CA ILE A 52 0.78 0.45 14.40
C ILE A 52 1.02 0.93 15.82
N ASN A 53 0.37 2.02 16.22
CA ASN A 53 0.57 2.60 17.55
C ASN A 53 0.10 1.67 18.67
N LYS A 54 -1.04 0.99 18.48
CA LYS A 54 -1.54 0.00 19.45
C LYS A 54 -0.65 -1.22 19.58
N THR A 55 -0.01 -1.67 18.50
CA THR A 55 0.80 -2.89 18.51
C THR A 55 2.29 -2.65 18.66
N ARG A 56 2.76 -1.40 18.66
CA ARG A 56 4.20 -1.04 18.71
C ARG A 56 4.98 -1.77 19.81
N HIS A 57 4.36 -1.98 20.96
CA HIS A 57 4.97 -2.66 22.11
C HIS A 57 5.10 -4.19 21.93
N LEU A 58 4.36 -4.79 21.00
CA LEU A 58 4.38 -6.22 20.67
C LEU A 58 5.53 -6.59 19.72
N TRP A 59 6.21 -5.59 19.13
CA TRP A 59 7.30 -5.80 18.17
C TRP A 59 8.65 -5.91 18.86
N ALA A 60 9.25 -7.10 18.81
CA ALA A 60 10.66 -7.28 19.11
C ALA A 60 11.54 -6.89 17.90
N ASP A 61 12.83 -6.66 18.16
CA ASP A 61 13.74 -6.06 17.17
C ASP A 61 14.01 -7.00 15.99
N GLU A 62 14.04 -8.30 16.22
CA GLU A 62 14.14 -9.32 15.16
C GLU A 62 12.98 -9.22 14.16
N GLN A 63 11.76 -9.00 14.64
CA GLN A 63 10.56 -8.87 13.81
C GLN A 63 10.56 -7.57 13.02
N LYS A 64 11.04 -6.47 13.61
CA LYS A 64 11.23 -5.20 12.90
C LYS A 64 12.25 -5.36 11.78
N GLN A 65 13.35 -6.06 12.06
CA GLN A 65 14.38 -6.35 11.07
C GLN A 65 13.84 -7.25 9.95
N LEU A 66 13.08 -8.29 10.28
CA LEU A 66 12.43 -9.14 9.27
C LEU A 66 11.52 -8.32 8.35
N LEU A 67 10.72 -7.40 8.91
CA LEU A 67 9.86 -6.54 8.10
C LEU A 67 10.69 -5.66 7.15
N GLU A 68 11.78 -5.05 7.62
CA GLU A 68 12.71 -4.27 6.78
C GLU A 68 13.26 -5.08 5.61
N GLU A 69 13.67 -6.31 5.90
CA GLU A 69 14.19 -7.21 4.87
C GLU A 69 13.14 -7.60 3.84
N LEU A 70 11.90 -7.84 4.27
CA LEU A 70 10.80 -8.18 3.37
C LEU A 70 10.44 -7.01 2.44
N VAL A 71 10.53 -5.76 2.93
CA VAL A 71 10.26 -4.56 2.11
C VAL A 71 11.48 -4.07 1.32
N SER A 72 12.65 -4.65 1.52
CA SER A 72 13.89 -4.27 0.82
C SER A 72 13.80 -4.23 -0.72
N PRO A 73 13.01 -5.10 -1.40
CA PRO A 73 12.85 -5.05 -2.86
C PRO A 73 12.05 -3.83 -3.35
N VAL A 74 11.35 -3.13 -2.45
CA VAL A 74 10.57 -1.94 -2.78
C VAL A 74 11.54 -0.76 -3.01
N PRO A 75 11.37 0.03 -4.09
CA PRO A 75 12.18 1.22 -4.33
C PRO A 75 12.09 2.18 -3.13
N GLU A 76 13.20 2.84 -2.83
CA GLU A 76 13.35 3.67 -1.62
C GLU A 76 12.24 4.72 -1.47
N LEU A 77 11.86 5.39 -2.56
CA LEU A 77 10.77 6.38 -2.60
C LEU A 77 9.40 5.85 -2.13
N PHE A 78 9.20 4.54 -2.13
CA PHE A 78 7.94 3.90 -1.75
C PHE A 78 8.07 2.97 -0.54
N ARG A 79 9.28 2.75 -0.03
CA ARG A 79 9.55 1.74 0.99
C ARG A 79 8.85 2.05 2.30
N ASP A 80 8.89 3.30 2.76
CA ASP A 80 8.23 3.69 4.01
C ASP A 80 6.72 3.54 3.94
N VAL A 81 6.11 3.88 2.79
CA VAL A 81 4.68 3.73 2.57
C VAL A 81 4.28 2.25 2.56
N ALA A 82 5.06 1.41 1.87
CA ALA A 82 4.84 -0.03 1.85
C ALA A 82 5.00 -0.64 3.26
N LYS A 83 6.07 -0.27 3.96
CA LYS A 83 6.35 -0.72 5.33
C LYS A 83 5.23 -0.34 6.29
N SER A 84 4.79 0.92 6.28
CA SER A 84 3.69 1.39 7.12
C SER A 84 2.41 0.60 6.86
N LYS A 85 2.04 0.44 5.57
CA LYS A 85 0.86 -0.33 5.18
C LYS A 85 0.91 -1.78 5.66
N ILE A 86 2.06 -2.45 5.49
CA ILE A 86 2.26 -3.84 5.94
C ILE A 86 2.22 -3.91 7.47
N ALA A 87 2.91 -3.00 8.16
CA ALA A 87 2.93 -2.94 9.63
C ALA A 87 1.53 -2.68 10.22
N GLY A 88 0.74 -1.79 9.62
CA GLY A 88 -0.65 -1.54 10.00
C GLY A 88 -1.50 -2.80 9.86
N LYS A 89 -1.33 -3.55 8.76
CA LYS A 89 -2.07 -4.80 8.58
C LYS A 89 -1.65 -5.91 9.55
N ILE A 90 -0.35 -6.02 9.85
CA ILE A 90 0.16 -6.95 10.86
C ILE A 90 -0.40 -6.57 12.24
N GLY A 91 -0.43 -5.27 12.56
CA GLY A 91 -1.01 -4.77 13.80
C GLY A 91 -2.50 -5.07 13.93
N GLU A 92 -3.26 -4.87 12.86
CA GLU A 92 -4.68 -5.22 12.80
C GLU A 92 -4.90 -6.71 13.09
N LEU A 93 -4.14 -7.60 12.42
CA LEU A 93 -4.21 -9.05 12.63
C LEU A 93 -3.84 -9.44 14.06
N ALA A 94 -2.78 -8.84 14.60
CA ALA A 94 -2.33 -9.12 15.96
C ALA A 94 -3.39 -8.75 17.00
N LEU A 95 -4.10 -7.63 16.83
CA LEU A 95 -5.21 -7.28 17.72
C LEU A 95 -6.42 -8.20 17.54
N GLN A 96 -6.76 -8.57 16.29
CA GLN A 96 -7.85 -9.51 16.01
C GLN A 96 -7.60 -10.89 16.64
N GLU A 97 -6.35 -11.34 16.64
CA GLU A 97 -5.93 -12.63 17.20
C GLU A 97 -5.56 -12.56 18.69
N ASN A 98 -5.69 -11.38 19.34
CA ASN A 98 -5.24 -11.13 20.71
C ASN A 98 -3.80 -11.60 20.98
N ALA A 99 -2.92 -11.38 20.02
CA ALA A 99 -1.54 -11.84 20.09
C ALA A 99 -0.76 -11.08 21.16
N SER A 100 -0.07 -11.81 22.04
CA SER A 100 0.80 -11.23 23.07
C SER A 100 2.14 -10.72 22.53
N ARG A 101 2.51 -11.09 21.30
CA ARG A 101 3.70 -10.64 20.58
C ARG A 101 3.51 -10.80 19.08
N ILE A 102 4.20 -9.98 18.29
CA ILE A 102 4.25 -10.19 16.84
C ILE A 102 5.15 -11.39 16.57
N THR A 103 4.59 -12.41 15.93
CA THR A 103 5.32 -13.61 15.50
C THR A 103 5.70 -13.49 14.02
N GLN A 104 6.66 -14.30 13.59
CA GLN A 104 6.99 -14.42 12.17
C GLN A 104 5.76 -14.81 11.32
N ASP A 105 4.88 -15.64 11.88
CA ASP A 105 3.64 -16.08 11.25
C ASP A 105 2.71 -14.89 10.92
N LEU A 106 2.47 -14.01 11.90
CA LEU A 106 1.69 -12.78 11.72
C LEU A 106 2.32 -11.85 10.68
N ILE A 107 3.66 -11.76 10.65
CA ILE A 107 4.38 -10.94 9.66
C ILE A 107 4.15 -11.49 8.26
N ILE A 108 4.31 -12.79 8.05
CA ILE A 108 4.12 -13.43 6.73
C ILE A 108 2.68 -13.25 6.27
N LYS A 109 1.72 -13.54 7.14
CA LYS A 109 0.28 -13.38 6.85
C LYS A 109 -0.06 -11.93 6.50
N GLY A 110 0.39 -10.98 7.31
CA GLY A 110 0.18 -9.55 7.06
C GLY A 110 0.86 -9.07 5.79
N TYR A 111 2.07 -9.56 5.49
CA TYR A 111 2.81 -9.23 4.28
C TYR A 111 2.08 -9.71 3.01
N ILE A 112 1.54 -10.94 3.02
CA ILE A 112 0.75 -11.49 1.90
C ILE A 112 -0.53 -10.69 1.69
N ILE A 113 -1.26 -10.40 2.76
CA ILE A 113 -2.56 -9.71 2.70
C ILE A 113 -2.41 -8.23 2.30
N ALA A 114 -1.37 -7.54 2.78
CA ALA A 114 -1.15 -6.13 2.50
C ALA A 114 -0.60 -5.88 1.07
N THR A 115 0.11 -6.86 0.52
CA THR A 115 0.70 -6.79 -0.83
C THR A 115 -0.38 -6.96 -1.91
N PRO A 116 -0.47 -6.04 -2.90
CA PRO A 116 -1.40 -6.19 -4.01
C PRO A 116 -1.11 -7.46 -4.84
N LYS A 117 -2.15 -8.11 -5.36
CA LYS A 117 -2.04 -9.37 -6.14
C LYS A 117 -1.07 -9.30 -7.31
N ARG A 118 -1.07 -8.17 -8.04
CA ARG A 118 -0.13 -7.94 -9.15
C ARG A 118 1.35 -8.01 -8.74
N ASP A 119 1.63 -7.74 -7.47
CA ASP A 119 2.98 -7.65 -6.90
C ASP A 119 3.37 -8.95 -6.16
N HIS A 120 2.47 -9.96 -6.09
CA HIS A 120 2.73 -11.24 -5.41
C HIS A 120 3.92 -12.01 -5.99
N LYS A 121 4.25 -11.83 -7.27
CA LYS A 121 5.45 -12.42 -7.88
C LYS A 121 6.73 -12.00 -7.13
N PHE A 122 6.84 -10.73 -6.76
CA PHE A 122 8.00 -10.20 -6.03
C PHE A 122 8.00 -10.65 -4.58
N LEU A 123 6.82 -10.69 -3.96
CA LEU A 123 6.64 -11.22 -2.61
C LEU A 123 7.10 -12.68 -2.50
N ILE A 124 6.64 -13.54 -3.40
CA ILE A 124 6.96 -14.98 -3.38
C ILE A 124 8.46 -15.17 -3.58
N LYS A 125 9.05 -14.45 -4.54
CA LYS A 125 10.49 -14.47 -4.77
C LYS A 125 11.25 -14.13 -3.49
N LYS A 126 10.83 -13.09 -2.77
CA LYS A 126 11.50 -12.66 -1.54
C LYS A 126 11.37 -13.66 -0.39
N LEU A 127 10.20 -14.29 -0.25
CA LEU A 127 9.97 -15.36 0.74
C LEU A 127 10.85 -16.58 0.45
N GLN A 128 10.97 -16.98 -0.82
CA GLN A 128 11.85 -18.07 -1.26
C GLN A 128 13.33 -17.77 -1.03
N GLU A 129 13.79 -16.55 -1.34
CA GLU A 129 15.17 -16.09 -1.06
C GLU A 129 15.51 -16.21 0.43
N LYS A 130 14.53 -15.93 1.31
CA LYS A 130 14.67 -16.04 2.77
C LYS A 130 14.41 -17.45 3.30
N LYS A 131 14.09 -18.43 2.44
CA LYS A 131 13.74 -19.81 2.81
C LYS A 131 12.58 -19.88 3.82
N ILE A 132 11.64 -18.94 3.72
CA ILE A 132 10.46 -18.92 4.56
C ILE A 132 9.39 -19.82 3.91
N ASP A 133 8.92 -20.81 4.65
CA ASP A 133 7.80 -21.63 4.21
C ASP A 133 6.49 -20.83 4.28
N TYR A 134 5.78 -20.78 3.15
CA TYR A 134 4.50 -20.10 3.00
C TYR A 134 3.40 -21.06 2.54
N SER A 135 3.62 -22.37 2.62
CA SER A 135 2.68 -23.40 2.15
C SER A 135 1.29 -23.27 2.79
N ASN A 136 1.24 -22.93 4.08
CA ASN A 136 -0.02 -22.69 4.82
C ASN A 136 -0.81 -21.47 4.32
N TYR A 137 -0.19 -20.61 3.51
CA TYR A 137 -0.76 -19.36 3.01
C TYR A 137 -1.09 -19.38 1.52
N GLN A 138 -0.97 -20.53 0.85
CA GLN A 138 -1.28 -20.65 -0.58
C GLN A 138 -2.72 -20.20 -0.91
N SER A 139 -3.66 -20.44 -0.01
CA SER A 139 -5.06 -19.98 -0.16
C SER A 139 -5.20 -18.45 -0.22
N LEU A 140 -4.30 -17.71 0.44
CA LEU A 140 -4.26 -16.24 0.42
C LEU A 140 -3.59 -15.70 -0.85
N LEU A 141 -2.75 -16.50 -1.51
CA LEU A 141 -2.07 -16.15 -2.77
C LEU A 141 -2.94 -16.46 -4.00
N ALA A 142 -3.83 -17.46 -3.91
CA ALA A 142 -4.67 -17.92 -5.01
C ALA A 142 -5.92 -17.06 -5.26
N LYS A 143 -6.26 -16.14 -4.35
CA LYS A 143 -7.51 -15.37 -4.39
C LYS A 143 -7.30 -14.00 -5.01
#